data_AF-X1IQL8-F1
#
_entry.id   AF-X1IQL8-F1
#
_cell.length_a   1.000
_cell.length_b   1.000
_cell.length_c   1.000
_cell.angle_alpha   90.00
_cell.angle_beta   90.00
_cell.angle_gamma   90.00
#
_symmetry.space_group_name_H-M   'P 1'
#
loop_
_entity.id
_entity.type
_entity.pdbx_description
1 polymer ?
#
loop_
_entity_poly.entity_id
_entity_poly.type
_entity_poly.pdbx_seq_one_letter_code
_entity_poly.pdbx_strand_id
1 'polypeptide(L)'
;MQNKRNKWSQIILIGFLTVLFILSSLSLVLANNQGKITAIVVQGNENISKDLIISQIASNLGDIFSKENIEKDVKAIYELGYFKEIGIKLEPFRDGYKVIFVLEEYPPIEEINISGNTAITKEDMREVMILN
;
A
#
# COMPACT_ATOMS: atom_id res chain seq x y z
N MET A 1 52.33 -39.98 -19.33
CA MET A 1 50.91 -40.38 -19.41
C MET A 1 50.02 -39.65 -18.38
N GLN A 2 50.18 -38.33 -18.15
CA GLN A 2 49.43 -37.57 -17.12
C GLN A 2 48.35 -36.62 -17.68
N ASN A 3 48.30 -36.39 -19.00
CA ASN A 3 47.48 -35.32 -19.61
C ASN A 3 45.99 -35.66 -19.76
N LYS A 4 45.60 -36.95 -19.78
CA LYS A 4 44.20 -37.35 -20.02
C LYS A 4 43.31 -37.10 -18.79
N ARG A 5 43.83 -37.39 -17.58
CA ARG A 5 43.09 -37.26 -16.30
C ARG A 5 42.71 -35.81 -15.98
N ASN A 6 43.54 -34.86 -16.39
CA ASN A 6 43.35 -33.43 -16.14
C ASN A 6 42.26 -32.85 -17.06
N LYS A 7 42.14 -33.35 -18.30
CA LYS A 7 41.10 -32.92 -19.25
C LYS A 7 39.69 -33.31 -18.80
N TRP A 8 39.52 -34.50 -18.21
CA TRP A 8 38.21 -34.92 -17.68
C TRP A 8 37.79 -34.12 -16.45
N SER A 9 38.75 -33.79 -15.57
CA SER A 9 38.48 -32.89 -14.44
C SER A 9 38.05 -31.49 -14.89
N GLN A 10 38.65 -30.97 -15.96
CA GLN A 10 38.26 -29.67 -16.55
C GLN A 10 36.84 -29.72 -17.18
N ILE A 11 36.49 -30.82 -17.86
CA ILE A 11 35.14 -30.98 -18.45
C ILE A 11 34.07 -31.05 -17.36
N ILE A 12 34.32 -31.77 -16.27
CA ILE A 12 33.40 -31.88 -15.13
C ILE A 12 33.28 -30.52 -14.43
N LEU A 13 34.38 -29.79 -14.26
CA LEU A 13 34.40 -28.47 -13.64
C LEU A 13 33.64 -27.44 -14.48
N ILE A 14 33.82 -27.44 -15.81
CA ILE A 14 33.08 -26.57 -16.73
C ILE A 14 31.59 -26.91 -16.70
N GLY A 15 31.24 -28.20 -16.76
CA GLY A 15 29.84 -28.64 -16.62
C GLY A 15 29.20 -28.14 -15.33
N PHE A 16 29.89 -28.31 -14.20
CA PHE A 16 29.43 -27.83 -12.90
C PHE A 16 29.26 -26.31 -12.86
N LEU A 17 30.21 -25.54 -13.42
CA LEU A 17 30.13 -24.09 -13.52
C LEU A 17 28.99 -23.61 -14.44
N THR A 18 28.74 -24.31 -15.54
CA THR A 18 27.61 -23.97 -16.44
C THR A 18 26.27 -24.24 -15.78
N VAL A 19 26.14 -25.32 -15.01
CA VAL A 19 24.93 -25.64 -14.26
C VAL A 19 24.72 -24.62 -13.14
N LEU A 20 25.78 -24.21 -12.43
CA LEU A 20 25.74 -23.12 -11.45
C LEU A 20 25.34 -21.77 -12.06
N PHE A 21 25.81 -21.48 -13.27
CA PHE A 21 25.45 -20.26 -14.00
C PHE A 21 23.99 -20.26 -14.46
N ILE A 22 23.46 -21.42 -14.88
CA ILE A 22 22.03 -21.56 -15.23
C ILE A 22 21.15 -21.48 -13.97
N LEU A 23 21.57 -22.12 -12.87
CA LEU A 23 20.87 -22.07 -11.57
C LEU A 23 20.84 -20.66 -10.96
N SER A 24 21.93 -19.89 -11.09
CA SER A 24 21.97 -18.50 -10.58
C SER A 24 21.12 -17.54 -11.40
N SER A 25 20.97 -17.79 -12.71
CA SER A 25 20.09 -16.99 -13.57
C SER A 25 18.59 -17.14 -13.26
N LEU A 26 18.20 -18.21 -12.55
CA LEU A 26 16.80 -18.48 -12.21
C LEU A 26 16.30 -17.69 -10.99
N SER A 27 17.19 -17.06 -10.21
CA SER A 27 16.85 -16.32 -8.99
C SER A 27 16.47 -14.84 -9.22
N LEU A 28 16.48 -14.35 -10.47
CA LEU A 28 16.22 -12.93 -10.77
C LEU A 28 14.91 -12.70 -11.54
N VAL A 29 13.85 -13.40 -11.17
CA VAL A 29 12.48 -12.98 -11.50
C VAL A 29 11.79 -12.60 -10.19
N LEU A 30 12.32 -11.59 -9.52
CA LEU A 30 11.49 -10.81 -8.61
C LEU A 30 10.57 -10.02 -9.53
N ALA A 31 9.31 -10.44 -9.61
CA ALA A 31 8.24 -9.71 -10.28
C ALA A 31 8.13 -8.33 -9.66
N ASN A 32 8.94 -7.41 -10.17
CA ASN A 32 8.82 -6.00 -9.86
C ASN A 32 7.57 -5.57 -10.63
N ASN A 33 6.43 -5.54 -9.94
CA ASN A 33 5.15 -5.04 -10.45
C ASN A 33 5.24 -3.53 -10.71
N GLN A 34 6.16 -3.10 -11.59
CA GLN A 34 6.40 -1.73 -11.99
C GLN A 34 5.36 -1.28 -13.04
N GLY A 35 4.08 -1.55 -12.76
CA GLY A 35 2.99 -1.02 -13.55
C GLY A 35 2.72 0.43 -13.15
N LYS A 36 2.29 1.25 -14.12
CA LYS A 36 1.84 2.61 -13.82
C LYS A 36 0.46 2.59 -13.18
N ILE A 37 0.14 3.58 -12.37
CA ILE A 37 -1.22 3.81 -11.90
C ILE A 37 -2.01 4.42 -13.06
N THR A 38 -2.95 3.67 -13.61
CA THR A 38 -3.79 4.10 -14.75
C THR A 38 -5.20 4.51 -14.32
N ALA A 39 -5.57 4.19 -13.08
CA ALA A 39 -6.80 4.64 -12.45
C ALA A 39 -6.66 4.66 -10.92
N ILE A 40 -7.31 5.64 -10.29
CA ILE A 40 -7.49 5.72 -8.85
C ILE A 40 -8.99 5.79 -8.58
N VAL A 41 -9.48 4.93 -7.70
CA VAL A 41 -10.90 4.84 -7.35
C VAL A 41 -11.03 4.84 -5.83
N VAL A 42 -12.01 5.58 -5.32
CA VAL A 42 -12.41 5.54 -3.92
C VAL A 42 -13.81 4.94 -3.83
N GLN A 43 -14.00 4.01 -2.89
CA GLN A 43 -15.24 3.29 -2.61
C GLN A 43 -15.53 3.28 -1.11
N GLY A 44 -16.80 3.22 -0.74
CA GLY A 44 -17.24 3.17 0.66
C GLY A 44 -17.30 4.52 1.37
N ASN A 45 -17.02 5.61 0.65
CA ASN A 45 -17.30 6.96 1.13
C ASN A 45 -18.78 7.32 0.85
N GLU A 46 -19.49 7.78 1.87
CA GLU A 46 -20.90 8.18 1.81
C GLU A 46 -21.06 9.66 2.13
N ASN A 47 -20.48 10.12 3.24
CA ASN A 47 -20.56 11.51 3.70
C ASN A 47 -19.31 12.30 3.30
N ILE A 48 -18.15 11.64 3.23
CA ILE A 48 -16.90 12.30 2.89
C ILE A 48 -16.73 12.37 1.37
N SER A 49 -16.44 13.57 0.86
CA SER A 49 -16.31 13.76 -0.59
C SER A 49 -15.10 13.00 -1.14
N LYS A 50 -15.28 12.39 -2.31
CA LYS A 50 -14.21 11.70 -3.04
C LYS A 50 -13.04 12.63 -3.37
N ASP A 51 -13.33 13.89 -3.73
CA ASP A 51 -12.32 14.86 -4.11
C ASP A 51 -11.42 15.24 -2.92
N LEU A 52 -11.98 15.34 -1.71
CA LEU A 52 -11.18 15.54 -0.50
C LEU A 52 -10.20 14.38 -0.28
N ILE A 53 -10.69 13.15 -0.41
CA ILE A 53 -9.87 11.94 -0.23
C ILE A 53 -8.76 11.88 -1.27
N ILE A 54 -9.06 12.20 -2.54
CA ILE A 54 -8.08 12.26 -3.62
C ILE A 54 -7.08 13.40 -3.40
N SER A 55 -7.51 14.55 -2.85
CA SER A 55 -6.60 15.66 -2.56
C SER A 55 -5.60 15.38 -1.44
N GLN A 56 -5.89 14.37 -0.61
CA GLN A 56 -5.06 13.99 0.53
C GLN A 56 -3.94 13.01 0.15
N ILE A 57 -4.08 12.29 -0.96
CA ILE A 57 -3.07 11.31 -1.42
C ILE A 57 -2.03 11.97 -2.32
N ALA A 58 -0.81 11.44 -2.29
CA ALA A 58 0.28 11.89 -3.14
C ALA A 58 0.36 11.11 -4.47
N SER A 59 -0.14 9.89 -4.53
CA SER A 59 -0.14 9.11 -5.78
C SER A 59 -1.09 9.68 -6.82
N ASN A 60 -0.62 9.75 -8.07
CA ASN A 60 -1.34 10.28 -9.22
C ASN A 60 -1.39 9.30 -10.39
N LEU A 61 -2.25 9.60 -11.36
CA LEU A 61 -2.29 8.87 -12.63
C LEU A 61 -0.98 9.04 -13.38
N GLY A 62 -0.43 7.94 -13.88
CA GLY A 62 0.84 7.88 -14.59
C GLY A 62 2.04 7.54 -13.71
N ASP A 63 1.91 7.67 -12.39
CA ASP A 63 2.98 7.33 -11.44
C ASP A 63 3.31 5.83 -11.50
N ILE A 64 4.56 5.50 -11.21
CA ILE A 64 4.96 4.11 -11.04
C ILE A 64 4.38 3.62 -9.71
N PHE A 65 3.63 2.52 -9.75
CA PHE A 65 3.07 1.93 -8.54
C PHE A 65 4.20 1.57 -7.56
N SER A 66 4.05 2.01 -6.31
CA SER A 66 4.93 1.68 -5.20
C SER A 66 4.08 1.37 -3.98
N LYS A 67 4.28 0.18 -3.42
CA LYS A 67 3.59 -0.23 -2.18
C LYS A 67 3.86 0.76 -1.04
N GLU A 68 5.08 1.28 -0.94
CA GLU A 68 5.46 2.27 0.08
C GLU A 68 4.71 3.58 -0.10
N ASN A 69 4.54 4.06 -1.34
CA ASN A 69 3.79 5.30 -1.59
C ASN A 69 2.31 5.12 -1.25
N ILE A 70 1.72 3.99 -1.63
CA ILE A 70 0.33 3.69 -1.30
C ILE A 70 0.11 3.53 0.21
N GLU A 71 1.06 2.97 0.95
CA GLU A 71 1.00 2.94 2.43
C GLU A 71 1.04 4.35 3.04
N LYS A 72 1.83 5.27 2.47
CA LYS A 72 1.83 6.68 2.88
C LYS A 72 0.50 7.37 2.57
N ASP A 73 -0.08 7.09 1.42
CA ASP A 73 -1.40 7.61 1.03
C ASP A 73 -2.49 7.11 1.99
N VAL A 74 -2.47 5.83 2.36
CA VAL A 74 -3.41 5.29 3.37
C VAL A 74 -3.23 5.99 4.71
N LYS A 75 -2.00 6.22 5.14
CA LYS A 75 -1.73 6.99 6.37
C LYS A 75 -2.29 8.40 6.28
N ALA A 76 -2.13 9.07 5.14
CA ALA A 76 -2.65 10.42 4.93
C ALA A 76 -4.19 10.46 4.96
N ILE A 77 -4.86 9.46 4.39
CA ILE A 77 -6.33 9.31 4.48
C ILE A 77 -6.76 9.01 5.93
N TYR A 78 -6.02 8.14 6.64
CA TYR A 78 -6.30 7.81 8.04
C TYR A 78 -6.22 9.05 8.95
N GLU A 79 -5.24 9.93 8.70
CA GLU A 79 -5.05 11.17 9.46
C GLU A 79 -6.21 12.18 9.29
N LEU A 80 -7.10 11.99 8.31
CA LEU A 80 -8.34 12.77 8.23
C LEU A 80 -9.31 12.49 9.39
N GLY A 81 -9.21 11.32 10.03
CA GLY A 81 -9.99 10.95 11.22
C GLY A 81 -11.42 10.47 10.95
N TYR A 82 -11.86 10.41 9.69
CA TYR A 82 -13.23 10.04 9.33
C TYR A 82 -13.46 8.53 9.12
N PHE A 83 -12.40 7.73 9.00
CA PHE A 83 -12.52 6.35 8.56
C PHE A 83 -12.08 5.36 9.65
N LYS A 84 -12.94 4.39 9.93
CA LYS A 84 -12.69 3.26 10.83
C LYS A 84 -11.74 2.23 10.21
N GLU A 85 -11.90 1.97 8.92
CA GLU A 85 -11.07 1.02 8.18
C GLU A 85 -10.73 1.57 6.80
N ILE A 86 -9.48 1.33 6.37
CA ILE A 86 -8.97 1.73 5.05
C ILE A 86 -8.27 0.52 4.43
N GLY A 87 -8.91 -0.07 3.43
CA GLY A 87 -8.38 -1.15 2.62
C GLY A 87 -7.87 -0.64 1.26
N ILE A 88 -6.98 -1.43 0.65
CA ILE A 88 -6.48 -1.20 -0.71
C ILE A 88 -6.73 -2.45 -1.54
N LYS A 89 -7.26 -2.27 -2.75
CA LYS A 89 -7.27 -3.30 -3.79
C LYS A 89 -6.49 -2.80 -4.99
N LEU A 90 -5.70 -3.70 -5.57
CA LEU A 90 -4.94 -3.45 -6.79
C LEU A 90 -5.47 -4.37 -7.89
N GLU A 91 -5.96 -3.79 -8.98
CA GLU A 91 -6.47 -4.54 -10.13
C GLU A 91 -5.67 -4.19 -11.39
N PRO A 92 -5.33 -5.17 -12.25
CA PRO A 92 -4.85 -4.87 -13.60
C PRO A 92 -5.92 -4.06 -14.36
N PHE A 93 -5.51 -2.93 -14.95
CA PHE A 93 -6.41 -2.07 -15.72
C PHE A 93 -5.66 -1.36 -16.83
N ARG A 94 -6.09 -1.60 -18.08
CA ARG A 94 -5.41 -1.14 -19.30
C ARG A 94 -3.95 -1.62 -19.30
N ASP A 95 -3.00 -0.70 -19.45
CA ASP A 95 -1.56 -0.90 -19.49
C ASP A 95 -0.88 -0.76 -18.10
N GLY A 96 -1.66 -0.74 -17.02
CA GLY A 96 -1.14 -0.62 -15.66
C GLY A 96 -2.10 -1.12 -14.59
N TYR A 97 -2.16 -0.39 -13.48
CA TYR A 97 -2.96 -0.74 -12.32
C TYR A 97 -4.04 0.29 -12.02
N LYS A 98 -5.21 -0.22 -11.61
CA LYS A 98 -6.21 0.53 -10.89
C LYS A 98 -6.01 0.32 -9.39
N VAL A 99 -5.73 1.40 -8.68
CA VAL A 99 -5.67 1.42 -7.22
C VAL A 99 -7.06 1.80 -6.70
N ILE A 100 -7.63 0.95 -5.85
CA ILE A 100 -8.93 1.17 -5.24
C ILE A 100 -8.75 1.30 -3.73
N PHE A 101 -9.05 2.48 -3.19
CA PHE A 101 -9.18 2.71 -1.76
C PHE A 101 -10.60 2.33 -1.33
N VAL A 102 -10.72 1.35 -0.44
CA VAL A 102 -11.98 0.85 0.09
C VAL A 102 -12.08 1.33 1.54
N LEU A 103 -13.05 2.18 1.83
CA LEU A 103 -13.15 2.91 3.08
C LEU A 103 -14.39 2.46 3.87
N GLU A 104 -14.29 2.48 5.19
CA GLU A 104 -15.43 2.40 6.11
C GLU A 104 -15.45 3.69 6.95
N GLU A 105 -16.47 4.54 6.78
CA GLU A 105 -16.63 5.78 7.55
C GLU A 105 -17.05 5.49 9.00
N TYR A 106 -16.64 6.36 9.92
CA TYR A 106 -17.30 6.43 11.22
C TYR A 106 -18.74 6.90 11.06
N PRO A 107 -19.70 6.35 11.82
CA PRO A 107 -21.06 6.88 11.82
C PRO A 107 -21.05 8.31 12.38
N PRO A 108 -21.96 9.18 11.89
CA PRO A 108 -22.10 10.52 12.44
C PRO A 108 -22.47 10.46 13.92
N ILE A 109 -21.90 11.37 14.72
CA ILE A 109 -22.20 11.47 16.15
C ILE A 109 -23.56 12.16 16.31
N GLU A 110 -24.56 11.45 16.83
CA GLU A 110 -25.89 12.01 17.06
C GLU A 110 -25.98 12.81 18.37
N GLU A 111 -25.42 12.27 19.47
CA GLU A 111 -25.48 12.90 20.79
C GLU A 111 -24.26 12.53 21.65
N ILE A 112 -23.80 13.48 22.48
CA ILE A 112 -22.77 13.26 23.49
C ILE A 112 -23.32 13.55 24.89
N ASN A 113 -23.46 12.49 25.69
CA ASN A 113 -23.96 12.54 27.06
C ASN A 113 -22.83 12.45 28.09
N ILE A 114 -22.53 13.56 28.77
CA ILE A 114 -21.51 13.65 29.81
C ILE A 114 -22.17 13.49 31.19
N SER A 115 -21.70 12.54 32.00
CA SER A 115 -22.21 12.27 33.36
C SER A 115 -21.06 11.99 34.36
N GLY A 116 -21.33 12.15 35.65
CA GLY A 116 -20.39 11.79 36.74
C GLY A 116 -19.22 12.74 37.01
N ASN A 117 -19.06 13.82 36.23
CA ASN A 117 -18.01 14.82 36.45
C ASN A 117 -18.43 15.88 37.48
N THR A 118 -17.55 16.19 38.43
CA THR A 118 -17.75 17.19 39.49
C THR A 118 -16.67 18.28 39.53
N ALA A 119 -15.55 18.10 38.82
CA ALA A 119 -14.37 18.97 38.89
C ALA A 119 -14.29 19.99 37.74
N ILE A 120 -14.86 19.65 36.58
CA ILE A 120 -14.89 20.48 35.37
C ILE A 120 -16.37 20.66 34.97
N THR A 121 -16.76 21.73 34.29
CA THR A 121 -18.15 21.81 33.81
C THR A 121 -18.33 20.99 32.53
N LYS A 122 -19.57 20.62 32.18
CA LYS A 122 -19.82 19.91 30.91
C LYS A 122 -19.51 20.80 29.72
N GLU A 123 -19.73 22.09 29.90
CA GLU A 123 -19.48 23.15 28.93
C GLU A 123 -17.98 23.25 28.62
N ASP A 124 -17.12 23.32 29.64
CA ASP A 124 -15.65 23.34 29.43
C ASP A 124 -15.16 22.06 28.74
N MET A 125 -15.75 20.90 29.08
CA MET A 125 -15.41 19.64 28.40
C MET A 125 -15.83 19.63 26.93
N ARG A 126 -16.98 20.22 26.60
CA ARG A 126 -17.46 20.33 25.22
C ARG A 126 -16.60 21.28 24.40
N GLU A 127 -16.07 22.34 25.02
CA GLU A 127 -15.21 23.31 24.33
C GLU A 127 -13.90 22.69 23.80
N VAL A 128 -13.39 21.66 24.48
CA VAL A 128 -12.15 20.96 24.07
C VAL A 128 -12.40 19.71 23.21
N MET A 129 -13.66 19.32 22.99
CA MET A 129 -13.98 18.20 22.11
C MET A 129 -13.80 18.62 20.65
N ILE A 130 -12.96 17.89 19.93
CA ILE A 130 -12.83 18.02 18.49
C ILE A 130 -13.84 17.07 17.85
N LEU A 131 -14.91 17.65 17.29
CA LEU A 131 -15.91 16.94 16.51
C LEU A 131 -15.71 17.35 15.05
N ASN A 132 -15.24 16.41 14.24
CA ASN A 132 -15.03 16.60 12.80
C ASN A 132 -16.20 16.02 12.02
#